data_AF-A0A1Y5ICJ7-F1
#
_entry.id   AF-A0A1Y5ICJ7-F1
#
_cell.length_a   1.000
_cell.length_b   1.000
_cell.length_c   1.000
_cell.angle_alpha   90.00
_cell.angle_beta   90.00
_cell.angle_gamma   90.00
#
_symmetry.space_group_name_H-M   'P 1'
#
loop_
_entity.id
_entity.type
_entity.pdbx_description
1 polymer ?
#
loop_
_entity_poly.entity_id
_entity_poly.type
_entity_poly.pdbx_seq_one_letter_code
_entity_poly.pdbx_strand_id
1 'polypeptide(L)'
;MVAAETSGDLLAREVVEDIRRRNPDAHISGIGGGELASVGIESAIDISPLSILGFVEGLRAYGDVVRLADAAADAIIADDPDVVVLVDSWGFMLRVAQRVRLRAPNIRLVKLVGPQVWATRPGRAK
;
A
#
# COMPACT_ATOMS: atom_id res chain seq x y z
N MET A 1 6.62 -2.03 -0.79
CA MET A 1 5.75 -1.12 0.00
C MET A 1 4.57 -0.68 -0.85
N VAL A 2 3.39 -0.46 -0.27
CA VAL A 2 2.24 0.13 -1.00
C VAL A 2 1.67 1.28 -0.18
N ALA A 3 1.64 2.48 -0.75
CA ALA A 3 1.04 3.68 -0.18
C ALA A 3 0.19 4.39 -1.26
N ALA A 4 -1.00 4.88 -0.88
CA ALA A 4 -1.94 5.49 -1.82
C ALA A 4 -2.08 7.02 -1.65
N GLU A 5 -1.71 7.53 -0.48
CA GLU A 5 -1.92 8.92 -0.07
C GLU A 5 -0.60 9.48 0.47
N THR A 6 -0.39 10.80 0.38
CA THR A 6 0.86 11.46 0.79
C THR A 6 1.24 11.16 2.25
N SER A 7 0.27 11.11 3.18
CA SER A 7 0.51 10.74 4.58
C SER A 7 1.04 9.32 4.73
N GLY A 8 0.45 8.37 4.01
CA GLY A 8 0.91 6.98 3.98
C GLY A 8 2.26 6.83 3.29
N ASP A 9 2.53 7.63 2.27
CA ASP A 9 3.77 7.63 1.50
C ASP A 9 4.96 8.10 2.37
N LEU A 10 4.74 9.15 3.17
CA LEU A 10 5.72 9.63 4.16
C LEU A 10 6.05 8.53 5.18
N LEU A 11 5.02 7.88 5.74
CA LEU A 11 5.23 6.78 6.69
C LEU A 11 5.94 5.59 6.03
N ALA A 12 5.61 5.28 4.78
CA ALA A 12 6.29 4.24 4.04
C ALA A 12 7.79 4.57 3.85
N ARG A 13 8.13 5.82 3.52
CA ARG A 13 9.52 6.29 3.41
C ARG A 13 10.29 6.08 4.71
N GLU A 14 9.73 6.47 5.84
CA GLU A 14 10.36 6.28 7.16
C GLU A 14 10.64 4.81 7.46
N VAL A 15 9.70 3.92 7.14
CA VAL A 15 9.88 2.47 7.31
C VAL A 15 10.98 1.94 6.39
N VAL A 16 11.05 2.40 5.14
CA VAL A 16 12.10 2.02 4.18
C VAL A 16 13.48 2.39 4.71
N GLU A 17 13.65 3.63 5.18
CA GLU A 17 14.92 4.11 5.74
C GLU A 17 15.34 3.28 6.96
N ASP A 18 14.40 2.97 7.85
CA ASP A 18 14.65 2.14 9.02
C ASP A 18 15.01 0.69 8.67
N ILE A 19 14.36 0.09 7.66
CA ILE A 19 14.72 -1.24 7.17
C ILE A 19 16.13 -1.23 6.60
N ARG A 20 16.45 -0.29 5.70
CA ARG A 20 17.80 -0.21 5.09
C ARG A 20 18.89 0.02 6.13
N ARG A 21 18.61 0.77 7.20
CA ARG A 21 19.56 0.96 8.30
C ARG A 21 19.86 -0.33 9.06
N ARG A 22 18.88 -1.23 9.19
CA ARG A 22 19.00 -2.49 9.94
C ARG A 22 19.42 -3.67 9.05
N ASN A 23 19.04 -3.63 7.78
CA ASN A 23 19.35 -4.64 6.77
C ASN A 23 19.62 -3.95 5.41
N PRO A 24 20.86 -3.54 5.14
CA PRO A 24 21.24 -2.88 3.89
C PRO A 24 21.02 -3.73 2.63
N ASP A 25 21.03 -5.06 2.77
CA ASP A 25 20.85 -6.01 1.67
C ASP A 25 19.36 -6.26 1.35
N ALA A 26 18.44 -5.64 2.09
CA ALA A 26 17.01 -5.77 1.82
C ALA A 26 16.64 -5.15 0.47
N HIS A 27 16.08 -5.98 -0.42
CA HIS A 27 15.45 -5.50 -1.64
C HIS A 27 14.09 -4.90 -1.30
N ILE A 28 13.89 -3.64 -1.70
CA ILE A 28 12.65 -2.92 -1.43
C ILE A 28 12.17 -2.25 -2.72
N SER A 29 11.03 -2.72 -3.21
CA SER A 29 10.24 -2.14 -4.28
C SER A 29 9.01 -1.43 -3.72
N GLY A 30 8.27 -0.68 -4.53
CA GLY A 30 7.03 -0.10 -4.05
C GLY A 30 6.10 0.50 -5.08
N ILE A 31 4.92 0.84 -4.56
CA ILE A 31 3.85 1.58 -5.22
C ILE A 31 3.55 2.75 -4.28
N GLY A 32 3.76 3.97 -4.77
CA GLY A 32 3.70 5.17 -3.91
C GLY A 32 3.95 6.45 -4.69
N GLY A 33 4.09 7.53 -3.93
CA GLY A 33 4.23 8.88 -4.45
C GLY A 33 5.67 9.40 -4.34
N GLY A 34 5.77 10.72 -4.17
CA GLY A 34 7.05 11.43 -4.13
C GLY A 34 7.94 11.08 -2.94
N GLU A 35 7.38 10.65 -1.80
CA GLU A 35 8.16 10.31 -0.61
C GLU A 35 8.93 9.00 -0.82
N LEU A 36 8.30 7.97 -1.39
CA LEU A 36 9.01 6.74 -1.77
C LEU A 36 10.00 7.00 -2.91
N ALA A 37 9.65 7.83 -3.89
CA ALA A 37 10.57 8.23 -4.95
C ALA A 37 11.82 8.95 -4.41
N SER A 38 11.67 9.76 -3.35
CA SER A 38 12.78 10.49 -2.73
C SER A 38 13.86 9.58 -2.14
N VAL A 39 13.50 8.33 -1.82
CA VAL A 39 14.43 7.28 -1.34
C VAL A 39 14.75 6.24 -2.42
N GLY A 40 14.56 6.59 -3.70
CA GLY A 40 14.92 5.74 -4.83
C GLY A 40 14.00 4.53 -5.05
N ILE A 41 12.76 4.59 -4.57
CA ILE A 41 11.72 3.60 -4.88
C ILE A 41 10.77 4.23 -5.89
N GLU A 42 10.97 3.88 -7.16
CA GLU A 42 10.05 4.27 -8.23
C GLU A 42 8.78 3.44 -8.15
N SER A 43 7.62 4.10 -8.32
CA SER A 43 6.34 3.42 -8.26
C SER A 43 6.13 2.52 -9.48
N ALA A 44 5.79 1.25 -9.24
CA ALA A 44 5.53 0.29 -10.31
C ALA A 44 4.27 0.62 -11.15
N ILE A 45 3.39 1.47 -10.64
CA ILE A 45 2.18 1.95 -11.33
C ILE A 45 1.97 3.44 -11.06
N ASP A 46 1.26 4.12 -11.96
CA ASP A 46 0.81 5.49 -11.72
C ASP A 46 -0.37 5.52 -10.73
N ILE A 47 -0.12 6.06 -9.53
CA ILE A 47 -1.12 6.23 -8.47
C ILE A 47 -1.67 7.65 -8.35
N SER A 48 -1.28 8.58 -9.23
CA SER A 48 -1.77 9.96 -9.21
C SER A 48 -3.31 10.07 -9.20
N PRO A 49 -4.10 9.15 -9.78
CA PRO A 49 -5.56 9.21 -9.64
C PRO A 49 -6.04 8.98 -8.21
N LEU A 50 -5.32 8.22 -7.36
CA LEU A 50 -5.70 7.98 -5.96
C LEU A 50 -5.50 9.23 -5.09
N SER A 51 -4.46 10.02 -5.35
CA SER A 51 -4.20 11.26 -4.60
C SER A 51 -5.29 12.32 -4.81
N ILE A 52 -5.92 12.33 -6.00
CA ILE A 52 -7.03 13.24 -6.33
C ILE A 52 -8.32 12.81 -5.60
N LEU A 53 -8.47 11.51 -5.33
CA LEU A 53 -9.66 10.92 -4.71
C LEU A 53 -9.79 11.21 -3.21
N GLY A 54 -8.69 11.52 -2.52
CA GLY A 54 -8.74 12.01 -1.14
C GLY A 54 -9.42 13.38 -1.01
N PHE A 55 -9.64 14.09 -2.12
CA PHE A 55 -10.20 15.45 -2.16
C PHE A 55 -11.60 15.52 -2.79
N VAL A 56 -12.03 14.54 -3.60
CA VAL A 56 -13.30 14.58 -4.34
C VAL A 56 -14.12 13.31 -4.07
N GLU A 57 -15.16 13.45 -3.26
CA GLU A 57 -16.15 12.39 -2.98
C GLU A 57 -16.87 11.94 -4.26
N GLY A 58 -16.98 10.63 -4.50
CA GLY A 58 -18.07 10.10 -5.33
C GLY A 58 -17.82 8.80 -6.08
N LEU A 59 -18.91 8.07 -6.33
CA LEU A 59 -19.02 6.77 -7.01
C LEU A 59 -18.17 6.60 -8.30
N ARG A 60 -17.85 7.68 -9.02
CA ARG A 60 -16.98 7.64 -10.22
C ARG A 60 -15.55 7.19 -9.89
N ALA A 61 -15.07 7.52 -8.71
CA ALA A 61 -13.80 7.09 -8.15
C ALA A 61 -13.65 5.58 -8.03
N TYR A 62 -14.77 4.88 -7.83
CA TYR A 62 -14.76 3.47 -7.49
C TYR A 62 -14.13 2.61 -8.60
N GLY A 63 -14.43 2.93 -9.86
CA GLY A 63 -13.88 2.22 -11.01
C GLY A 63 -12.35 2.33 -11.07
N ASP A 64 -11.82 3.54 -10.85
CA ASP A 64 -10.37 3.77 -10.80
C ASP A 64 -9.71 3.08 -9.60
N VAL A 65 -10.34 3.11 -8.42
CA VAL A 65 -9.83 2.38 -7.24
C VAL A 65 -9.75 0.88 -7.50
N VAL A 66 -10.77 0.30 -8.15
CA VAL A 66 -10.77 -1.13 -8.51
C VAL A 66 -9.66 -1.43 -9.52
N ARG A 67 -9.60 -0.66 -10.62
CA ARG A 67 -8.58 -0.82 -11.67
C ARG A 67 -7.16 -0.69 -11.12
N LEU A 68 -6.92 0.31 -10.26
CA LEU A 68 -5.60 0.51 -9.64
C LEU A 68 -5.28 -0.57 -8.61
N ALA A 69 -6.28 -1.11 -7.91
CA ALA A 69 -6.06 -2.24 -7.02
C ALA A 69 -5.72 -3.53 -7.79
N ASP A 70 -6.31 -3.74 -8.96
CA ASP A 70 -5.93 -4.82 -9.89
C ASP A 70 -4.49 -4.65 -10.37
N ALA A 71 -4.15 -3.46 -10.89
CA ALA A 71 -2.80 -3.15 -11.36
C ALA A 71 -1.74 -3.27 -10.24
N ALA A 72 -2.07 -2.82 -9.02
CA ALA A 72 -1.18 -2.96 -7.87
C ALA A 72 -0.95 -4.42 -7.50
N ALA A 73 -2.00 -5.23 -7.51
CA ALA A 73 -1.87 -6.67 -7.25
C ALA A 73 -1.04 -7.36 -8.34
N ASP A 74 -1.22 -7.01 -9.62
CA ASP A 74 -0.41 -7.51 -10.72
C ASP A 74 1.06 -7.19 -10.54
N ALA A 75 1.39 -5.93 -10.23
CA ALA A 75 2.76 -5.50 -9.98
C ALA A 75 3.39 -6.21 -8.77
N ILE A 76 2.64 -6.35 -7.67
CA ILE A 76 3.09 -7.07 -6.47
C ILE A 76 3.40 -8.54 -6.79
N ILE A 77 2.52 -9.21 -7.53
CA ILE A 77 2.70 -10.64 -7.84
C ILE A 77 3.87 -10.83 -8.81
N ALA A 78 4.05 -9.91 -9.77
CA ALA A 78 5.17 -9.94 -10.69
C ALA A 78 6.53 -9.71 -10.01
N ASP A 79 6.55 -8.90 -8.95
CA ASP A 79 7.74 -8.64 -8.12
C ASP A 79 8.10 -9.82 -7.19
N ASP A 80 7.16 -10.74 -6.93
CA ASP A 80 7.28 -11.93 -6.06
C ASP A 80 7.95 -11.67 -4.69
N PRO A 81 7.45 -10.72 -3.87
CA PRO A 81 8.09 -10.36 -2.61
C PRO A 81 7.75 -11.34 -1.47
N ASP A 82 8.68 -11.48 -0.52
CA ASP A 82 8.45 -12.24 0.73
C ASP A 82 7.36 -11.61 1.62
N VAL A 83 7.26 -10.28 1.59
CA VAL A 83 6.36 -9.48 2.44
C VAL A 83 5.91 -8.22 1.70
N VAL A 84 4.61 -7.94 1.76
CA VAL A 84 4.03 -6.67 1.32
C VAL A 84 3.53 -5.90 2.52
N VAL A 85 4.02 -4.67 2.69
CA VAL A 85 3.51 -3.73 3.69
C VAL A 85 2.52 -2.77 3.01
N LEU A 86 1.26 -2.85 3.44
CA LEU A 86 0.14 -2.05 2.97
C LEU A 86 -0.07 -0.87 3.93
N VAL A 87 0.32 0.33 3.51
CA VAL A 87 0.38 1.53 4.35
C VAL A 87 -0.85 2.42 4.13
N ASP A 88 -1.55 2.71 5.23
CA ASP A 88 -2.73 3.60 5.24
C ASP A 88 -3.87 3.19 4.27
N SER A 89 -4.88 4.05 4.05
CA SER A 89 -6.02 3.93 3.13
C SER A 89 -6.74 2.57 3.09
N TRP A 90 -7.70 2.39 3.99
CA TRP A 90 -8.38 1.11 4.21
C TRP A 90 -9.05 0.53 2.95
N GLY A 91 -9.81 1.35 2.22
CA GLY A 91 -10.63 0.89 1.09
C GLY A 91 -9.81 0.35 -0.09
N PHE A 92 -8.69 1.01 -0.39
CA PHE A 92 -7.77 0.58 -1.44
C PHE A 92 -6.93 -0.62 -0.97
N MET A 93 -6.32 -0.56 0.23
CA MET A 93 -5.46 -1.64 0.72
C MET A 93 -6.21 -2.96 0.92
N LEU A 94 -7.46 -2.93 1.35
CA LEU A 94 -8.26 -4.15 1.47
C LEU A 94 -8.47 -4.82 0.11
N ARG A 95 -8.69 -4.04 -0.96
CA ARG A 95 -8.88 -4.56 -2.33
C ARG A 95 -7.60 -5.17 -2.88
N VAL A 96 -6.47 -4.52 -2.67
CA VAL A 96 -5.14 -5.05 -3.03
C VAL A 96 -4.89 -6.36 -2.26
N ALA A 97 -5.09 -6.34 -0.94
CA ALA A 97 -4.88 -7.51 -0.09
C ALA A 97 -5.72 -8.72 -0.52
N GLN A 98 -7.00 -8.51 -0.85
CA GLN A 98 -7.89 -9.57 -1.33
C GLN A 98 -7.40 -10.20 -2.63
N ARG A 99 -6.94 -9.39 -3.60
CA ARG A 99 -6.42 -9.85 -4.89
C ARG A 99 -5.13 -10.63 -4.73
N VAL A 100 -4.18 -10.11 -3.96
CA VAL A 100 -2.90 -10.78 -3.69
C VAL A 100 -3.16 -12.10 -2.95
N ARG A 101 -4.02 -12.12 -1.92
CA ARG A 101 -4.36 -13.34 -1.18
C ARG A 101 -4.97 -14.42 -2.08
N LEU A 102 -5.82 -14.02 -3.03
CA LEU A 102 -6.49 -14.95 -3.93
C LEU A 102 -5.51 -15.59 -4.94
N ARG A 103 -4.51 -14.82 -5.40
CA ARG A 103 -3.65 -15.20 -6.53
C ARG A 103 -2.25 -15.66 -6.12
N ALA A 104 -1.74 -15.19 -4.99
CA ALA A 104 -0.42 -15.48 -4.45
C ALA A 104 -0.48 -15.58 -2.91
N PRO A 105 -1.15 -16.62 -2.36
CA PRO A 105 -1.38 -16.77 -0.92
C PRO A 105 -0.09 -16.97 -0.09
N ASN A 106 1.04 -17.28 -0.74
CA ASN A 106 2.36 -17.37 -0.14
C ASN A 106 2.95 -16.01 0.26
N ILE A 107 2.55 -14.92 -0.40
CA ILE A 107 3.02 -13.57 -0.10
C ILE A 107 2.44 -13.12 1.24
N ARG A 108 3.32 -12.77 2.20
CA ARG A 108 2.89 -12.29 3.52
C ARG A 108 2.41 -10.84 3.43
N LEU A 109 1.22 -10.57 3.95
CA LEU A 109 0.64 -9.22 3.94
C LEU A 109 0.67 -8.62 5.35
N VAL A 110 1.25 -7.43 5.49
CA VAL A 110 1.28 -6.64 6.72
C VAL A 110 0.54 -5.33 6.49
N LYS A 111 -0.50 -5.05 7.27
CA LYS A 111 -1.17 -3.73 7.24
C LYS A 111 -0.49 -2.81 8.25
N LEU A 112 0.15 -1.75 7.77
CA LEU A 112 0.64 -0.67 8.61
C LEU A 112 -0.46 0.38 8.76
N VAL A 113 -0.68 0.81 10.01
CA VAL A 113 -1.84 1.62 10.46
C VAL A 113 -3.16 0.86 10.32
N GLY A 114 -3.65 0.35 11.45
CA GLY A 114 -4.95 -0.29 11.58
C GLY A 114 -6.09 0.74 11.60
N PRO A 115 -7.34 0.32 11.33
CA PRO A 115 -8.46 1.23 11.28
C PRO A 115 -8.75 1.78 12.68
N GLN A 116 -8.84 3.10 12.81
CA GLN A 116 -9.07 3.79 14.09
C GLN A 116 -10.35 3.33 14.82
N VAL A 117 -11.35 2.84 14.07
CA VAL A 117 -12.58 2.27 14.66
C VAL A 117 -12.34 1.01 15.50
N TRP A 118 -11.23 0.30 15.31
CA TRP A 118 -10.84 -0.84 16.16
C TRP A 118 -10.13 -0.38 17.44
N ALA A 119 -9.50 0.80 17.43
CA ALA A 119 -8.91 1.40 18.63
C ALA A 119 -9.97 2.03 19.55
N THR A 120 -11.15 2.38 19.03
CA THR A 120 -12.19 3.12 19.76
C THR A 120 -13.39 2.27 20.21
N ARG A 121 -13.57 1.04 19.69
CA ARG A 121 -14.66 0.14 20.08
C ARG A 121 -14.13 -1.21 20.56
N PRO A 122 -14.31 -1.57 21.85
CA PRO A 122 -13.89 -2.87 22.37
C PRO A 122 -14.51 -4.03 21.58
N GLY A 123 -13.72 -5.04 21.22
CA GLY A 123 -14.18 -6.30 20.63
C GLY A 123 -14.03 -6.46 19.11
N ARG A 124 -13.52 -5.45 18.38
CA ARG A 124 -13.29 -5.54 16.93
C ARG A 124 -11.86 -5.93 16.50
N ALA A 125 -10.89 -5.87 17.41
CA ALA A 125 -9.52 -6.32 17.17
C ALA A 125 -9.33 -7.80 17.55
N LYS A 126 -10.23 -8.67 17.08
CA LYS A 126 -10.12 -10.13 17.25
C LYS A 126 -9.68 -10.79 15.96
#